data_AF-A0A2D7MCH8-F1
#
_entry.id   AF-A0A2D7MCH8-F1
#
_cell.length_a   1.000
_cell.length_b   1.000
_cell.length_c   1.000
_cell.angle_alpha   90.00
_cell.angle_beta   90.00
_cell.angle_gamma   90.00
#
_symmetry.space_group_name_H-M   'P 1'
#
loop_
_entity.id
_entity.type
_entity.pdbx_description
1 polymer ?
#
loop_
_entity_poly.entity_id
_entity_poly.type
_entity_poly.pdbx_seq_one_letter_code
_entity_poly.pdbx_strand_id
1 'polypeptide(L)'
;MLNRTYNSIYFFLWIYTLPLTGVFAQHNENSFQLHNPIKNKELLLAGTFGELRSNHFHAGIDIKTNGREGLSIYAADSGFVSRIKISTGGYGKALYIEHPNGLTTVYAHLSRYSDKIEELIRKHQYQVKKYEVELFPKRDEIQVEQNEIIAYSGNTGGSSGPHLHFEIRKSAGQIPMNPLKFGIHVQDKTPPSIRSLYAYPVKTNSIINKSQVPVKIPIKRADNSRFSTDSILVSNSLGLGLNSFDRQDLTCNKNGPHQIKVWHKQRLIQHYLFESFTFSETKKINELIDYRRLINTKERVLQLFTSKEFSGSSIIQKQENKGIIEIKNGEKGFVEIELIDFNENKTTIRIPYKGMTQEVSIPKPKIELTPYFVDYQKAFNWKKNDFEVRFKPSSFLKDTYLNLNLEGDIIEIDRESRYLKQRFKILRYLNEKDSLKGKKYFFRKAKNNREYPVMTREVNEAIIAETSILGVYGIGIDTIKPTLKIVNFKKDQSIRNYKLLKLKTSDNQTGIKSYNAYFNDNWILMSYEPKTSTLTIDTDELNFIEPQQELKVIVEDFKNNKQELILNIKK
;
A
#
# COMPACT_ATOMS: atom_id res chain seq x y z
N MET A 1 -19.42 -47.79 75.54
CA MET A 1 -18.15 -47.77 74.78
C MET A 1 -18.05 -46.43 74.08
N LEU A 2 -16.92 -45.75 74.25
CA LEU A 2 -16.65 -44.43 73.67
C LEU A 2 -16.85 -44.42 72.15
N ASN A 3 -17.48 -43.38 71.62
CA ASN A 3 -16.93 -42.72 70.43
C ASN A 3 -17.38 -41.27 70.30
N ARG A 4 -16.44 -40.50 69.75
CA ARG A 4 -16.22 -39.07 69.87
C ARG A 4 -16.56 -38.40 68.53
N THR A 5 -16.79 -37.08 68.60
CA THR A 5 -16.53 -36.05 67.54
C THR A 5 -17.59 -35.86 66.43
N TYR A 6 -17.82 -34.69 65.82
CA TYR A 6 -17.19 -33.36 65.75
C TYR A 6 -18.29 -32.28 65.55
N ASN A 7 -18.18 -31.13 66.23
CA ASN A 7 -18.93 -29.90 65.91
C ASN A 7 -18.19 -29.13 64.80
N SER A 8 -18.89 -28.71 63.74
CA SER A 8 -18.39 -27.73 62.76
C SER A 8 -19.26 -26.49 62.80
N ILE A 9 -18.67 -25.38 63.26
CA ILE A 9 -19.25 -24.04 63.28
C ILE A 9 -18.84 -23.36 61.96
N TYR A 10 -19.80 -23.02 61.12
CA TYR A 10 -19.57 -22.21 59.92
C TYR A 10 -19.73 -20.72 60.26
N PHE A 11 -18.63 -19.97 60.19
CA PHE A 11 -18.60 -18.52 60.27
C PHE A 11 -18.83 -17.95 58.86
N PHE A 12 -19.97 -17.29 58.64
CA PHE A 12 -20.24 -16.56 57.39
C PHE A 12 -19.63 -15.15 57.49
N LEU A 13 -18.59 -14.89 56.70
CA LEU A 13 -17.97 -13.57 56.55
C LEU A 13 -18.66 -12.82 55.41
N TRP A 14 -19.39 -11.75 55.73
CA TRP A 14 -19.97 -10.83 54.73
C TRP A 14 -18.92 -9.82 54.29
N ILE A 15 -18.44 -9.93 53.05
CA ILE A 15 -17.58 -8.94 52.40
C ILE A 15 -18.47 -7.94 51.65
N TYR A 16 -18.59 -6.72 52.18
CA TYR A 16 -19.18 -5.59 51.46
C TYR A 16 -18.21 -5.15 50.34
N THR A 17 -18.61 -5.35 49.08
CA THR A 17 -17.90 -4.81 47.92
C THR A 17 -18.47 -3.43 47.58
N LEU A 18 -17.69 -2.38 47.84
CA LEU A 18 -17.94 -1.02 47.35
C LEU A 18 -17.67 -0.99 45.83
N PRO A 19 -18.62 -0.54 44.99
CA PRO A 19 -18.35 -0.38 43.57
C PRO A 19 -17.46 0.85 43.36
N LEU A 20 -16.19 0.62 43.01
CA LEU A 20 -15.31 1.62 42.43
C LEU A 20 -15.86 2.02 41.06
N THR A 21 -16.56 3.16 41.00
CA THR A 21 -16.89 3.82 39.74
C THR A 21 -15.62 4.41 39.15
N GLY A 22 -14.97 3.64 38.27
CA GLY A 22 -13.90 4.15 37.42
C GLY A 22 -14.46 5.19 36.46
N VAL A 23 -14.14 6.45 36.69
CA VAL A 23 -14.30 7.51 35.69
C VAL A 23 -13.27 7.24 34.59
N PHE A 24 -13.67 6.61 33.51
CA PHE A 24 -12.88 6.60 32.28
C PHE A 24 -12.89 8.01 31.70
N ALA A 25 -11.83 8.77 31.96
CA ALA A 25 -11.57 9.99 31.21
C ALA A 25 -11.38 9.61 29.73
N GLN A 26 -12.28 10.07 28.86
CA GLN A 26 -12.03 10.07 27.43
C GLN A 26 -10.90 11.08 27.18
N HIS A 27 -9.67 10.61 27.08
CA HIS A 27 -8.55 11.42 26.61
C HIS A 27 -8.88 11.92 25.20
N ASN A 28 -9.02 13.24 25.07
CA ASN A 28 -9.27 13.87 23.78
C ASN A 28 -7.99 13.79 22.95
N GLU A 29 -7.94 12.87 21.98
CA GLU A 29 -6.73 12.58 21.17
C GLU A 29 -6.20 13.80 20.40
N ASN A 30 -7.00 14.86 20.26
CA ASN A 30 -6.62 16.14 19.66
C ASN A 30 -5.76 17.04 20.58
N SER A 31 -5.43 16.63 21.81
CA SER A 31 -4.63 17.45 22.74
C SER A 31 -3.11 17.21 22.65
N PHE A 32 -2.66 16.18 21.93
CA PHE A 32 -1.22 15.88 21.80
C PHE A 32 -0.61 16.67 20.64
N GLN A 33 0.33 17.56 20.96
CA GLN A 33 1.17 18.25 19.98
C GLN A 33 2.50 17.53 19.86
N LEU A 34 2.86 17.13 18.65
CA LEU A 34 4.12 16.48 18.33
C LEU A 34 5.02 17.44 17.56
N HIS A 35 6.34 17.31 17.75
CA HIS A 35 7.31 18.13 17.04
C HIS A 35 7.43 17.71 15.58
N ASN A 36 7.69 18.70 14.72
CA ASN A 36 7.96 18.44 13.33
C ASN A 36 9.23 17.56 13.18
N PRO A 37 9.16 16.45 12.43
CA PRO A 37 10.29 15.52 12.29
C PRO A 37 11.41 16.08 11.40
N ILE A 38 11.18 17.22 10.73
CA ILE A 38 12.17 17.97 9.94
C ILE A 38 12.08 19.44 10.33
N LYS A 39 13.23 20.06 10.60
CA LYS A 39 13.35 21.49 10.89
C LYS A 39 13.38 22.30 9.59
N ASN A 40 12.22 22.58 9.02
CA ASN A 40 12.04 23.52 7.92
C ASN A 40 11.17 24.70 8.38
N LYS A 41 11.41 25.89 7.80
CA LYS A 41 10.58 27.07 8.04
C LYS A 41 9.12 26.80 7.63
N GLU A 42 8.93 26.08 6.53
CA GLU A 42 7.63 25.64 6.02
C GLU A 42 7.72 24.17 5.60
N LEU A 43 6.77 23.35 6.04
CA LEU A 43 6.65 21.98 5.57
C LEU A 43 5.89 21.95 4.25
N LEU A 44 6.46 21.26 3.26
CA LEU A 44 5.83 21.04 1.96
C LEU A 44 5.52 19.56 1.81
N LEU A 45 4.29 19.20 1.45
CA LEU A 45 3.93 17.79 1.27
C LEU A 45 3.99 17.37 -0.20
N ALA A 46 4.37 16.11 -0.39
CA ALA A 46 4.23 15.38 -1.63
C ALA A 46 3.02 14.43 -1.62
N GLY A 47 2.47 14.15 -0.42
CA GLY A 47 1.40 13.21 -0.15
C GLY A 47 0.75 13.49 1.22
N THR A 48 -0.57 13.39 1.31
CA THR A 48 -1.39 13.54 2.51
C THR A 48 -2.00 12.21 2.95
N PHE A 49 -2.48 12.16 4.19
CA PHE A 49 -3.10 10.98 4.76
C PHE A 49 -4.41 10.61 4.03
N GLY A 50 -4.68 9.32 3.88
CA GLY A 50 -5.93 8.83 3.28
C GLY A 50 -5.99 8.94 1.76
N GLU A 51 -4.93 9.42 1.10
CA GLU A 51 -4.83 9.44 -0.35
C GLU A 51 -5.04 8.05 -0.97
N LEU A 52 -5.76 8.01 -2.08
CA LEU A 52 -5.95 6.79 -2.84
C LEU A 52 -4.68 6.42 -3.62
N ARG A 53 -3.90 5.45 -3.12
CA ARG A 53 -2.77 4.86 -3.85
C ARG A 53 -3.22 3.63 -4.64
N SER A 54 -2.29 2.97 -5.34
CA SER A 54 -2.59 1.89 -6.28
C SER A 54 -3.44 0.76 -5.69
N ASN A 55 -3.20 0.41 -4.43
CA ASN A 55 -3.84 -0.72 -3.75
C ASN A 55 -3.96 -0.52 -2.22
N HIS A 56 -3.76 0.71 -1.72
CA HIS A 56 -3.92 1.07 -0.31
C HIS A 56 -4.23 2.57 -0.19
N PHE A 57 -4.76 2.99 0.95
CA PHE A 57 -4.73 4.37 1.44
C PHE A 57 -3.34 4.71 1.98
N HIS A 58 -2.89 5.94 1.72
CA HIS A 58 -1.66 6.47 2.28
C HIS A 58 -1.77 6.64 3.81
N ALA A 59 -0.90 5.98 4.58
CA ALA A 59 -0.98 5.88 6.05
C ALA A 59 -0.32 7.03 6.82
N GLY A 60 0.22 8.03 6.11
CA GLY A 60 0.93 9.15 6.71
C GLY A 60 0.92 10.37 5.81
N ILE A 61 1.94 11.21 5.99
CA ILE A 61 2.26 12.33 5.11
C ILE A 61 3.65 12.14 4.51
N ASP A 62 3.82 12.57 3.26
CA ASP A 62 5.11 12.55 2.59
C ASP A 62 5.68 13.97 2.65
N ILE A 63 6.64 14.22 3.54
CA ILE A 63 7.27 15.53 3.73
C ILE A 63 8.43 15.66 2.75
N LYS A 64 8.39 16.70 1.90
CA LYS A 64 9.43 16.97 0.91
C LYS A 64 10.75 17.33 1.56
N THR A 65 11.83 16.83 0.96
CA THR A 65 13.22 17.18 1.29
C THR A 65 13.86 18.02 0.19
N ASN A 66 13.04 18.67 -0.65
CA ASN A 66 13.47 19.46 -1.81
C ASN A 66 14.42 18.70 -2.76
N GLY A 67 14.16 17.40 -2.95
CA GLY A 67 14.94 16.53 -3.82
C GLY A 67 16.30 16.09 -3.25
N ARG A 68 16.54 16.29 -1.95
CA ARG A 68 17.79 15.94 -1.27
C ARG A 68 17.62 14.76 -0.32
N GLU A 69 18.62 13.90 -0.25
CA GLU A 69 18.77 12.92 0.83
C GLU A 69 19.70 13.48 1.92
N GLY A 70 19.67 12.88 3.10
CA GLY A 70 20.60 13.20 4.19
C GLY A 70 20.17 14.33 5.12
N LEU A 71 18.93 14.84 5.04
CA LEU A 71 18.45 15.83 6.00
C LEU A 71 18.22 15.17 7.36
N SER A 72 18.62 15.82 8.45
CA SER A 72 18.41 15.29 9.80
C SER A 72 16.91 15.11 10.08
N ILE A 73 16.57 13.93 10.59
CA ILE A 73 15.24 13.56 11.05
C ILE A 73 15.26 13.51 12.56
N TYR A 74 14.28 14.17 13.17
CA TYR A 74 14.18 14.35 14.60
C TYR A 74 13.04 13.51 15.18
N ALA A 75 13.22 12.96 16.38
CA ALA A 75 12.13 12.36 17.12
C ALA A 75 11.05 13.41 17.43
N ALA A 76 9.82 13.12 17.04
CA ALA A 76 8.69 14.01 17.23
C ALA A 76 8.29 14.15 18.72
N ASP A 77 8.64 13.18 19.56
CA ASP A 77 8.48 13.20 21.01
C ASP A 77 9.44 12.21 21.68
N SER A 78 9.65 12.32 23.00
CA SER A 78 10.45 11.36 23.76
C SER A 78 9.78 9.99 23.78
N GLY A 79 10.58 8.92 23.85
CA GLY A 79 10.07 7.55 23.79
C GLY A 79 11.17 6.53 23.58
N PHE A 80 10.80 5.38 23.02
CA PHE A 80 11.75 4.31 22.72
C PHE A 80 11.52 3.74 21.33
N VAL A 81 12.59 3.26 20.69
CA VAL A 81 12.49 2.59 19.40
C VAL A 81 11.88 1.21 19.61
N SER A 82 10.62 1.03 19.17
CA SER A 82 9.90 -0.25 19.32
C SER A 82 10.09 -1.19 18.14
N ARG A 83 10.46 -0.66 16.97
CA ARG A 83 10.73 -1.47 15.77
C ARG A 83 11.68 -0.77 14.82
N ILE A 84 12.55 -1.57 14.21
CA ILE A 84 13.43 -1.17 13.11
C ILE A 84 13.16 -2.12 11.96
N LYS A 85 13.03 -1.60 10.73
CA LYS A 85 12.87 -2.43 9.54
C LYS A 85 13.73 -1.92 8.40
N ILE A 86 14.54 -2.80 7.82
CA ILE A 86 15.28 -2.55 6.59
C ILE A 86 14.75 -3.50 5.53
N SER A 87 14.18 -2.93 4.46
CA SER A 87 13.82 -3.68 3.26
C SER A 87 14.21 -2.92 1.99
N THR A 88 14.39 -3.65 0.90
CA THR A 88 14.59 -3.15 -0.46
C THR A 88 13.30 -2.63 -1.09
N GLY A 89 12.12 -2.94 -0.51
CA GLY A 89 10.81 -2.46 -0.94
C GLY A 89 10.02 -1.80 0.20
N GLY A 90 8.75 -1.47 -0.07
CA GLY A 90 7.87 -0.86 0.93
C GLY A 90 8.45 0.42 1.53
N TYR A 91 8.50 0.52 2.86
CA TYR A 91 9.06 1.67 3.58
C TYR A 91 10.58 1.83 3.48
N GLY A 92 11.31 0.89 2.88
CA GLY A 92 12.77 0.97 2.84
C GLY A 92 13.39 0.74 4.22
N LYS A 93 14.26 1.66 4.63
CA LYS A 93 14.69 1.81 6.02
C LYS A 93 13.63 2.58 6.79
N ALA A 94 13.05 1.95 7.80
CA ALA A 94 12.03 2.51 8.66
C ALA A 94 12.40 2.40 10.15
N LEU A 95 11.96 3.39 10.92
CA LEU A 95 12.10 3.47 12.37
C LEU A 95 10.73 3.71 12.99
N TYR A 96 10.40 2.99 14.06
CA TYR A 96 9.16 3.13 14.82
C TYR A 96 9.53 3.52 16.25
N ILE A 97 8.93 4.60 16.75
CA ILE A 97 9.16 5.10 18.10
C ILE A 97 7.83 5.10 18.83
N GLU A 98 7.74 4.36 19.94
CA GLU A 98 6.60 4.37 20.83
C GLU A 98 6.79 5.40 21.95
N HIS A 99 5.75 6.19 22.16
CA HIS A 99 5.73 7.30 23.11
C HIS A 99 4.89 6.96 24.34
N PRO A 100 5.20 7.54 25.52
CA PRO A 100 4.44 7.32 26.74
C PRO A 100 2.95 7.67 26.65
N ASN A 101 2.58 8.56 25.72
CA ASN A 101 1.20 8.99 25.46
C ASN A 101 0.35 7.95 24.69
N GLY A 102 0.90 6.79 24.34
CA GLY A 102 0.18 5.74 23.61
C GLY A 102 0.15 5.91 22.10
N LEU A 103 0.96 6.82 21.54
CA LEU A 103 1.19 6.98 20.12
C LEU A 103 2.51 6.31 19.68
N THR A 104 2.54 5.89 18.41
CA THR A 104 3.75 5.46 17.71
C THR A 104 4.01 6.41 16.55
N THR A 105 5.22 6.95 16.43
CA THR A 105 5.67 7.66 15.22
C THR A 105 6.47 6.74 14.32
N VAL A 106 6.28 6.86 13.02
CA VAL A 106 6.98 6.05 12.01
C VAL A 106 7.70 6.96 11.02
N TYR A 107 8.97 6.67 10.80
CA TYR A 107 9.86 7.42 9.91
C TYR A 107 10.38 6.46 8.85
N ALA A 108 10.06 6.70 7.58
CA ALA A 108 10.34 5.78 6.48
C ALA A 108 11.09 6.45 5.32
N HIS A 109 11.57 5.62 4.40
CA HIS A 109 12.44 5.97 3.28
C HIS A 109 13.79 6.55 3.70
N LEU A 110 14.24 6.27 4.93
CA LEU A 110 15.47 6.81 5.51
C LEU A 110 16.70 6.38 4.71
N SER A 111 17.72 7.22 4.64
CA SER A 111 19.02 6.85 4.03
C SER A 111 19.90 6.11 5.04
N ARG A 112 19.91 6.58 6.29
CA ARG A 112 20.70 6.06 7.41
C ARG A 112 20.01 6.38 8.74
N TYR A 113 20.28 5.58 9.77
CA TYR A 113 19.89 5.88 11.14
C TYR A 113 20.94 6.76 11.84
N SER A 114 20.66 7.22 13.07
CA SER A 114 21.69 7.82 13.93
C SER A 114 22.79 6.79 14.27
N ASP A 115 23.97 7.26 14.66
CA ASP A 115 25.14 6.37 14.88
C ASP A 115 24.86 5.27 15.90
N LYS A 116 24.21 5.63 17.01
CA LYS A 116 23.75 4.69 18.06
C LYS A 116 22.89 3.56 17.51
N ILE A 117 21.95 3.87 16.62
CA ILE A 117 21.01 2.89 16.05
C ILE A 117 21.68 2.08 14.94
N GLU A 118 22.49 2.74 14.10
CA GLU A 118 23.20 2.11 12.99
C GLU A 118 24.18 1.03 13.47
N GLU A 119 24.92 1.29 14.55
CA GLU A 119 25.85 0.30 15.15
C GLU A 119 25.13 -0.98 15.59
N LEU A 120 24.00 -0.84 16.29
CA LEU A 120 23.18 -1.97 16.74
C LEU A 120 22.65 -2.79 15.57
N ILE A 121 22.16 -2.11 14.52
CA ILE A 121 21.63 -2.78 13.34
C ILE A 121 22.75 -3.53 12.60
N ARG A 122 23.91 -2.88 12.40
CA ARG A 122 25.05 -3.51 11.72
C ARG A 122 25.50 -4.76 12.45
N LYS A 123 25.66 -4.69 13.78
CA LYS A 123 25.97 -5.87 14.60
C LYS A 123 24.98 -7.01 14.36
N HIS A 124 23.69 -6.71 14.31
CA HIS A 124 22.66 -7.73 14.04
C HIS A 124 22.75 -8.27 12.60
N GLN A 125 22.91 -7.42 11.60
CA GLN A 125 23.05 -7.82 10.19
C GLN A 125 24.23 -8.77 9.97
N TYR A 126 25.36 -8.55 10.66
CA TYR A 126 26.50 -9.46 10.63
C TYR A 126 26.23 -10.79 11.35
N GLN A 127 25.50 -10.77 12.47
CA GLN A 127 25.09 -12.00 13.17
C GLN A 127 24.22 -12.90 12.29
N VAL A 128 23.27 -12.32 11.55
CA VAL A 128 22.33 -13.08 10.71
C VAL A 128 22.77 -13.20 9.24
N LYS A 129 23.88 -12.52 8.86
CA LYS A 129 24.43 -12.43 7.50
C LYS A 129 23.39 -12.01 6.45
N LYS A 130 22.62 -10.96 6.74
CA LYS A 130 21.58 -10.42 5.84
C LYS A 130 21.51 -8.90 5.90
N TYR A 131 21.26 -8.28 4.74
CA TYR A 131 20.98 -6.85 4.65
C TYR A 131 19.56 -6.50 5.13
N GLU A 132 18.54 -7.20 4.62
CA GLU A 132 17.17 -6.99 5.08
C GLU A 132 16.97 -7.63 6.44
N VAL A 133 16.58 -6.82 7.42
CA VAL A 133 16.40 -7.22 8.82
C VAL A 133 15.19 -6.50 9.43
N GLU A 134 14.63 -7.10 10.46
CA GLU A 134 13.55 -6.53 11.25
C GLU A 134 13.81 -6.82 12.72
N LEU A 135 13.88 -5.76 13.52
CA LEU A 135 14.22 -5.82 14.95
C LEU A 135 13.09 -5.21 15.78
N PHE A 136 12.92 -5.73 16.98
CA PHE A 136 11.98 -5.23 18.00
C PHE A 136 12.75 -5.00 19.31
N PRO A 137 13.49 -3.88 19.43
CA PRO A 137 14.25 -3.58 20.64
C PRO A 137 13.35 -3.54 21.88
N LYS A 138 13.91 -3.86 23.03
CA LYS A 138 13.20 -3.72 24.31
C LYS A 138 13.03 -2.24 24.66
N ARG A 139 12.07 -1.96 25.54
CA ARG A 139 11.75 -0.58 25.95
C ARG A 139 12.98 0.18 26.41
N ASP A 140 13.79 -0.40 27.28
CA ASP A 140 14.99 0.18 27.88
C ASP A 140 16.24 0.16 26.98
N GLU A 141 16.18 -0.45 25.79
CA GLU A 141 17.35 -0.67 24.94
C GLU A 141 17.73 0.58 24.12
N ILE A 142 16.74 1.24 23.51
CA ILE A 142 16.98 2.43 22.67
C ILE A 142 15.95 3.51 23.02
N GLN A 143 16.24 4.24 24.08
CA GLN A 143 15.54 5.49 24.42
C GLN A 143 15.96 6.62 23.47
N VAL A 144 15.01 7.50 23.18
CA VAL A 144 15.21 8.74 22.43
C VAL A 144 14.52 9.91 23.12
N GLU A 145 15.09 11.09 23.00
CA GLU A 145 14.47 12.33 23.46
C GLU A 145 13.79 13.08 22.33
N GLN A 146 12.76 13.87 22.66
CA GLN A 146 12.14 14.79 21.72
C GLN A 146 13.21 15.71 21.10
N ASN A 147 13.14 15.91 19.78
CA ASN A 147 14.14 16.64 19.00
C ASN A 147 15.55 16.02 18.95
N GLU A 148 15.75 14.78 19.40
CA GLU A 148 16.98 14.02 19.14
C GLU A 148 17.07 13.64 17.65
N ILE A 149 18.27 13.69 17.06
CA ILE A 149 18.50 13.18 15.71
C ILE A 149 18.47 11.65 15.75
N ILE A 150 17.48 11.06 15.11
CA ILE A 150 17.25 9.62 15.09
C ILE A 150 17.63 8.98 13.76
N ALA A 151 17.64 9.76 12.67
CA ALA A 151 17.90 9.28 11.33
C ALA A 151 18.18 10.43 10.35
N TYR A 152 18.39 10.06 9.10
CA TYR A 152 18.54 10.99 7.98
C TYR A 152 17.57 10.64 6.86
N SER A 153 16.97 11.65 6.24
CA SER A 153 16.04 11.50 5.12
C SER A 153 16.70 10.78 3.96
N GLY A 154 15.91 10.11 3.13
CA GLY A 154 16.48 9.35 2.03
C GLY A 154 15.48 9.09 0.93
N ASN A 155 15.80 8.06 0.15
CA ASN A 155 14.95 7.54 -0.89
C ASN A 155 14.95 6.00 -0.90
N THR A 156 15.10 5.32 0.25
CA THR A 156 15.16 3.85 0.25
C THR A 156 13.78 3.22 0.07
N GLY A 157 13.73 1.99 -0.45
CA GLY A 157 12.48 1.23 -0.63
C GLY A 157 11.60 1.73 -1.79
N GLY A 158 10.29 1.60 -1.64
CA GLY A 158 9.26 1.86 -2.66
C GLY A 158 8.95 3.33 -2.93
N SER A 159 9.92 4.23 -2.79
CA SER A 159 9.79 5.67 -3.04
C SER A 159 10.23 6.06 -4.46
N SER A 160 9.53 7.01 -5.10
CA SER A 160 9.87 7.55 -6.42
C SER A 160 10.86 8.72 -6.40
N GLY A 161 11.08 9.35 -5.25
CA GLY A 161 12.01 10.46 -5.09
C GLY A 161 12.25 10.83 -3.63
N PRO A 162 13.32 11.57 -3.28
CA PRO A 162 13.66 11.87 -1.89
C PRO A 162 12.54 12.60 -1.14
N HIS A 163 12.12 12.01 -0.01
CA HIS A 163 11.16 12.56 0.95
C HIS A 163 11.23 11.79 2.28
N LEU A 164 10.62 12.32 3.33
CA LEU A 164 10.32 11.57 4.55
C LEU A 164 8.86 11.12 4.50
N HIS A 165 8.61 9.82 4.56
CA HIS A 165 7.28 9.34 4.88
C HIS A 165 7.13 9.27 6.40
N PHE A 166 6.17 10.02 6.93
CA PHE A 166 5.94 10.17 8.36
C PHE A 166 4.53 9.76 8.74
N GLU A 167 4.41 8.88 9.73
CA GLU A 167 3.11 8.45 10.26
C GLU A 167 3.01 8.68 11.77
N ILE A 168 1.77 8.88 12.22
CA ILE A 168 1.39 8.77 13.62
C ILE A 168 0.34 7.67 13.71
N ARG A 169 0.51 6.78 14.68
CA ARG A 169 -0.39 5.64 14.91
C ARG A 169 -0.80 5.58 16.37
N LYS A 170 -1.98 5.01 16.64
CA LYS A 170 -2.25 4.47 17.99
C LYS A 170 -1.34 3.27 18.20
N SER A 171 -0.56 3.27 19.28
CA SER A 171 0.35 2.16 19.59
C SER A 171 -0.42 0.85 19.73
N ALA A 172 -1.57 0.91 20.43
CA ALA A 172 -2.54 -0.18 20.46
C ALA A 172 -3.11 -0.44 19.06
N GLY A 173 -2.84 -1.63 18.52
CA GLY A 173 -3.32 -2.06 17.21
C GLY A 173 -2.60 -1.41 16.02
N GLN A 174 -1.63 -0.53 16.25
CA GLN A 174 -0.84 0.14 15.20
C GLN A 174 -1.73 0.81 14.14
N ILE A 175 -2.76 1.53 14.58
CA ILE A 175 -3.80 2.14 13.72
C ILE A 175 -3.32 3.51 13.23
N PRO A 176 -3.06 3.70 11.92
CA PRO A 176 -2.70 5.00 11.36
C PRO A 176 -3.74 6.09 11.61
N MET A 177 -3.24 7.29 11.90
CA MET A 177 -4.00 8.50 12.10
C MET A 177 -3.43 9.62 11.24
N ASN A 178 -4.26 10.59 10.85
CA ASN A 178 -3.82 11.74 10.08
C ASN A 178 -2.82 12.58 10.90
N PRO A 179 -1.53 12.65 10.49
CA PRO A 179 -0.51 13.35 11.26
C PRO A 179 -0.77 14.85 11.46
N LEU A 180 -1.53 15.48 10.55
CA LEU A 180 -1.84 16.90 10.64
C LEU A 180 -2.72 17.25 11.86
N LYS A 181 -3.38 16.26 12.48
CA LYS A 181 -4.13 16.43 13.73
C LYS A 181 -3.27 16.68 14.97
N PHE A 182 -1.95 16.47 14.87
CA PHE A 182 -1.04 16.44 16.03
C PHE A 182 -0.04 17.60 16.03
N GLY A 183 -0.46 18.79 15.61
CA GLY A 183 0.36 20.01 15.63
C GLY A 183 1.33 20.16 14.43
N ILE A 184 1.22 19.30 13.42
CA ILE A 184 1.98 19.43 12.17
C ILE A 184 1.23 20.40 11.26
N HIS A 185 1.78 21.61 11.12
CA HIS A 185 1.17 22.68 10.34
C HIS A 185 1.72 22.76 8.92
N VAL A 186 0.81 22.81 7.94
CA VAL A 186 1.12 23.09 6.54
C VAL A 186 0.22 24.22 6.07
N GLN A 187 0.80 25.19 5.35
CA GLN A 187 0.04 26.30 4.78
C GLN A 187 -0.75 25.82 3.57
N ASP A 188 -2.06 26.08 3.61
CA ASP A 188 -2.96 25.77 2.50
C ASP A 188 -4.16 26.71 2.51
N LYS A 189 -4.39 27.42 1.40
CA LYS A 189 -5.56 28.27 1.16
C LYS A 189 -6.29 27.84 -0.12
N THR A 190 -5.83 26.78 -0.77
CA THR A 190 -6.32 26.35 -2.07
C THR A 190 -7.40 25.29 -1.89
N PRO A 191 -8.64 25.52 -2.33
CA PRO A 191 -9.69 24.53 -2.17
C PRO A 191 -9.47 23.31 -3.08
N PRO A 192 -9.95 22.12 -2.69
CA PRO A 192 -9.83 20.92 -3.52
C PRO A 192 -10.43 21.09 -4.92
N SER A 193 -9.84 20.45 -5.92
CA SER A 193 -10.25 20.51 -7.32
C SER A 193 -11.05 19.27 -7.76
N ILE A 194 -12.04 19.49 -8.64
CA ILE A 194 -12.80 18.42 -9.29
C ILE A 194 -12.33 18.25 -10.73
N ARG A 195 -11.87 17.05 -11.09
CA ARG A 195 -11.44 16.71 -12.46
C ARG A 195 -12.55 16.11 -13.29
N SER A 196 -13.38 15.24 -12.70
CA SER A 196 -14.49 14.61 -13.41
C SER A 196 -15.56 14.11 -12.45
N LEU A 197 -16.81 14.16 -12.91
CA LEU A 197 -17.98 13.62 -12.23
C LEU A 197 -18.60 12.52 -13.09
N TYR A 198 -19.06 11.46 -12.42
CA TYR A 198 -19.74 10.35 -13.05
C TYR A 198 -21.04 10.02 -12.31
N ALA A 199 -22.08 9.68 -13.06
CA ALA A 199 -23.33 9.17 -12.54
C ALA A 199 -23.49 7.68 -12.90
N TYR A 200 -23.88 6.89 -11.91
CA TYR A 200 -23.92 5.43 -11.96
C TYR A 200 -25.37 4.92 -11.85
N PRO A 201 -25.88 4.15 -12.83
CA PRO A 201 -27.12 3.39 -12.69
C PRO A 201 -26.89 2.14 -11.82
N VAL A 202 -27.17 2.25 -10.51
CA VAL A 202 -26.76 1.24 -9.51
C VAL A 202 -27.67 0.01 -9.52
N LYS A 203 -28.99 0.18 -9.38
CA LYS A 203 -29.96 -0.94 -9.40
C LYS A 203 -30.20 -1.47 -10.83
N THR A 204 -30.77 -2.67 -10.94
CA THR A 204 -30.97 -3.38 -12.22
C THR A 204 -31.69 -2.53 -13.27
N ASN A 205 -32.78 -1.86 -12.88
CA ASN A 205 -33.64 -1.07 -13.78
C ASN A 205 -33.31 0.43 -13.75
N SER A 206 -32.11 0.80 -13.31
CA SER A 206 -31.70 2.22 -13.27
C SER A 206 -31.16 2.68 -14.62
N ILE A 207 -31.54 3.90 -15.01
CA ILE A 207 -31.14 4.52 -16.26
C ILE A 207 -30.74 5.96 -15.96
N ILE A 208 -29.59 6.39 -16.44
CA ILE A 208 -29.10 7.77 -16.31
C ILE A 208 -28.85 8.31 -17.71
N ASN A 209 -29.51 9.41 -18.10
CA ASN A 209 -29.40 10.01 -19.43
C ASN A 209 -29.48 8.95 -20.56
N LYS A 210 -30.53 8.11 -20.54
CA LYS A 210 -30.75 6.98 -21.47
C LYS A 210 -29.68 5.87 -21.45
N SER A 211 -28.79 5.85 -20.46
CA SER A 211 -27.72 4.87 -20.31
C SER A 211 -27.90 3.99 -19.08
N GLN A 212 -27.72 2.68 -19.25
CA GLN A 212 -27.62 1.71 -18.16
C GLN A 212 -26.15 1.46 -17.76
N VAL A 213 -25.18 2.12 -18.36
CA VAL A 213 -23.77 2.14 -17.91
C VAL A 213 -23.39 3.50 -17.34
N PRO A 214 -22.30 3.62 -16.54
CA PRO A 214 -21.90 4.90 -15.95
C PRO A 214 -21.66 5.98 -16.99
N VAL A 215 -22.16 7.19 -16.74
CA VAL A 215 -22.09 8.34 -17.66
C VAL A 215 -21.21 9.42 -17.05
N LYS A 216 -20.30 9.98 -17.85
CA LYS A 216 -19.53 11.18 -17.47
C LYS A 216 -20.44 12.40 -17.53
N ILE A 217 -20.54 13.15 -16.43
CA ILE A 217 -21.37 14.35 -16.35
C ILE A 217 -20.51 15.58 -16.63
N PRO A 218 -20.84 16.41 -17.63
CA PRO A 218 -20.15 17.67 -17.86
C PRO A 218 -20.29 18.61 -16.66
N ILE A 219 -19.17 19.20 -16.24
CA ILE A 219 -19.10 20.11 -15.11
C ILE A 219 -18.97 21.54 -15.65
N LYS A 220 -19.78 22.44 -15.12
CA LYS A 220 -19.70 23.89 -15.34
C LYS A 220 -19.06 24.53 -14.12
N ARG A 221 -18.07 25.38 -14.34
CA ARG A 221 -17.38 26.12 -13.28
C ARG A 221 -18.06 27.47 -13.12
N ALA A 222 -18.57 27.78 -11.94
CA ALA A 222 -19.06 29.12 -11.62
C ALA A 222 -17.91 30.01 -11.16
N ASP A 223 -17.04 29.48 -10.29
CA ASP A 223 -15.81 30.13 -9.86
C ASP A 223 -14.76 29.08 -9.40
N ASN A 224 -13.77 29.49 -8.61
CA ASN A 224 -12.69 28.59 -8.21
C ASN A 224 -13.11 27.42 -7.32
N SER A 225 -14.21 27.54 -6.58
CA SER A 225 -14.68 26.55 -5.60
C SER A 225 -16.12 26.09 -5.82
N ARG A 226 -16.91 26.74 -6.67
CA ARG A 226 -18.30 26.38 -6.94
C ARG A 226 -18.50 25.87 -8.36
N PHE A 227 -19.10 24.69 -8.45
CA PHE A 227 -19.38 23.99 -9.69
C PHE A 227 -20.86 23.62 -9.80
N SER A 228 -21.33 23.45 -11.02
CA SER A 228 -22.68 22.96 -11.31
C SER A 228 -22.66 22.02 -12.51
N THR A 229 -23.80 21.42 -12.80
CA THR A 229 -24.00 20.57 -13.99
C THR A 229 -25.34 20.91 -14.62
N ASP A 230 -25.54 20.49 -15.86
CA ASP A 230 -26.90 20.41 -16.39
C ASP A 230 -27.71 19.33 -15.68
N SER A 231 -29.03 19.47 -15.72
CA SER A 231 -29.92 18.52 -15.06
C SER A 231 -29.77 17.12 -15.67
N ILE A 232 -29.49 16.13 -14.83
CA ILE A 232 -29.43 14.72 -15.24
C ILE A 232 -30.80 14.08 -15.16
N LEU A 233 -31.13 13.22 -16.12
CA LEU A 233 -32.33 12.42 -16.12
C LEU A 233 -32.06 11.08 -15.42
N VAL A 234 -32.87 10.75 -14.42
CA VAL A 234 -32.69 9.54 -13.61
C VAL A 234 -33.96 8.72 -13.60
N SER A 235 -33.83 7.42 -13.88
CA SER A 235 -34.85 6.42 -13.58
C SER A 235 -34.38 5.59 -12.39
N ASN A 236 -35.19 5.53 -11.33
CA ASN A 236 -35.04 4.65 -10.16
C ASN A 236 -33.90 5.00 -9.19
N SER A 237 -32.63 4.72 -9.50
CA SER A 237 -31.52 4.94 -8.55
C SER A 237 -30.28 5.59 -9.19
N LEU A 238 -29.61 6.42 -8.39
CA LEU A 238 -28.43 7.19 -8.74
C LEU A 238 -27.31 6.92 -7.74
N GLY A 239 -26.15 6.50 -8.25
CA GLY A 239 -24.87 6.60 -7.56
C GLY A 239 -24.02 7.69 -8.19
N LEU A 240 -23.11 8.28 -7.42
CA LEU A 240 -22.18 9.30 -7.92
C LEU A 240 -20.75 8.84 -7.72
N GLY A 241 -19.85 9.27 -8.59
CA GLY A 241 -18.42 9.06 -8.43
C GLY A 241 -17.63 10.27 -8.90
N LEU A 242 -16.50 10.52 -8.23
CA LEU A 242 -15.71 11.73 -8.39
C LEU A 242 -14.23 11.41 -8.57
N ASN A 243 -13.59 12.09 -9.52
CA ASN A 243 -12.15 12.21 -9.58
C ASN A 243 -11.82 13.62 -9.10
N SER A 244 -11.25 13.71 -7.91
CA SER A 244 -10.85 14.96 -7.29
C SER A 244 -9.45 14.83 -6.70
N PHE A 245 -8.83 15.97 -6.47
CA PHE A 245 -7.56 16.06 -5.77
C PHE A 245 -7.48 17.40 -5.08
N ASP A 246 -6.67 17.47 -4.06
CA ASP A 246 -6.30 18.68 -3.37
C ASP A 246 -4.89 19.14 -3.77
N ARG A 247 -4.54 20.40 -3.52
CA ARG A 247 -3.22 20.94 -3.84
C ARG A 247 -2.90 22.10 -2.93
N GLN A 248 -1.88 21.93 -2.09
CA GLN A 248 -1.40 22.99 -1.23
C GLN A 248 -0.69 24.10 -2.02
N ASP A 249 -0.77 25.34 -1.52
CA ASP A 249 -0.32 26.56 -2.20
C ASP A 249 1.10 26.48 -2.80
N LEU A 250 2.04 25.91 -2.03
CA LEU A 250 3.46 25.89 -2.36
C LEU A 250 3.93 24.56 -3.00
N THR A 251 3.01 23.69 -3.41
CA THR A 251 3.33 22.37 -3.97
C THR A 251 2.52 22.07 -5.23
N CYS A 252 3.17 21.45 -6.22
CA CYS A 252 2.48 21.00 -7.44
C CYS A 252 1.90 19.58 -7.32
N ASN A 253 2.04 18.95 -6.16
CA ASN A 253 1.58 17.59 -5.91
C ASN A 253 0.03 17.54 -5.92
N LYS A 254 -0.51 16.35 -6.18
CA LYS A 254 -1.96 16.11 -6.13
C LYS A 254 -2.23 15.30 -4.87
N ASN A 255 -2.84 15.96 -3.91
CA ASN A 255 -3.17 15.39 -2.63
C ASN A 255 -4.61 14.88 -2.58
N GLY A 256 -4.96 14.13 -1.53
CA GLY A 256 -6.32 13.69 -1.29
C GLY A 256 -7.09 14.77 -0.52
N PRO A 257 -8.39 15.00 -0.83
CA PRO A 257 -9.22 15.82 0.06
C PRO A 257 -9.31 15.15 1.44
N HIS A 258 -9.41 15.95 2.50
CA HIS A 258 -9.55 15.45 3.87
C HIS A 258 -10.96 14.93 4.15
N GLN A 259 -11.98 15.56 3.54
CA GLN A 259 -13.37 15.13 3.68
C GLN A 259 -14.13 15.22 2.36
N ILE A 260 -15.12 14.34 2.21
CA ILE A 260 -16.10 14.37 1.13
C ILE A 260 -17.50 14.17 1.72
N LYS A 261 -18.37 15.15 1.55
CA LYS A 261 -19.77 15.12 2.01
C LYS A 261 -20.72 15.09 0.82
N VAL A 262 -21.78 14.30 0.92
CA VAL A 262 -22.85 14.23 -0.08
C VAL A 262 -24.18 14.54 0.60
N TRP A 263 -24.86 15.55 0.07
CA TRP A 263 -26.13 16.05 0.55
C TRP A 263 -27.23 15.78 -0.46
N HIS A 264 -28.34 15.23 0.01
CA HIS A 264 -29.55 15.05 -0.79
C HIS A 264 -30.75 15.54 0.01
N LYS A 265 -31.55 16.43 -0.58
CA LYS A 265 -32.71 17.07 0.11
C LYS A 265 -32.31 17.71 1.44
N GLN A 266 -31.20 18.46 1.45
CA GLN A 266 -30.63 19.13 2.63
C GLN A 266 -30.22 18.18 3.79
N ARG A 267 -30.18 16.87 3.55
CA ARG A 267 -29.69 15.87 4.51
C ARG A 267 -28.35 15.32 4.07
N LEU A 268 -27.44 15.16 5.03
CA LEU A 268 -26.16 14.49 4.81
C LEU A 268 -26.39 12.98 4.68
N ILE A 269 -26.19 12.46 3.47
CA ILE A 269 -26.42 11.03 3.19
C ILE A 269 -25.12 10.22 3.15
N GLN A 270 -23.98 10.86 2.91
CA GLN A 270 -22.68 10.19 2.89
C GLN A 270 -21.60 11.17 3.37
N HIS A 271 -20.71 10.73 4.24
CA HIS A 271 -19.56 11.50 4.72
C HIS A 271 -18.33 10.61 4.81
N TYR A 272 -17.36 10.87 3.94
CA TYR A 272 -16.02 10.33 4.04
C TYR A 272 -15.12 11.30 4.81
N LEU A 273 -14.43 10.81 5.84
CA LEU A 273 -13.49 11.53 6.68
C LEU A 273 -12.18 10.74 6.78
N PHE A 274 -11.09 11.32 6.27
CA PHE A 274 -9.78 10.66 6.23
C PHE A 274 -8.94 11.05 7.46
N GLU A 275 -9.36 10.59 8.64
CA GLU A 275 -8.62 10.83 9.89
C GLU A 275 -7.91 9.59 10.44
N SER A 276 -8.41 8.41 10.16
CA SER A 276 -7.91 7.14 10.69
C SER A 276 -8.43 5.99 9.82
N PHE A 277 -7.67 4.91 9.72
CA PHE A 277 -8.12 3.65 9.16
C PHE A 277 -7.25 2.49 9.62
N THR A 278 -7.74 1.26 9.50
CA THR A 278 -6.94 0.05 9.75
C THR A 278 -6.27 -0.47 8.47
N PHE A 279 -5.14 -1.17 8.62
CA PHE A 279 -4.48 -1.84 7.48
C PHE A 279 -5.30 -2.98 6.84
N SER A 280 -6.42 -3.41 7.45
CA SER A 280 -7.33 -4.36 6.82
C SER A 280 -8.29 -3.64 5.86
N GLU A 281 -8.76 -2.45 6.23
CA GLU A 281 -9.61 -1.59 5.39
C GLU A 281 -8.85 -1.07 4.17
N THR A 282 -7.59 -0.69 4.36
CA THR A 282 -6.74 -0.16 3.27
C THR A 282 -6.65 -1.11 2.07
N LYS A 283 -6.64 -2.43 2.31
CA LYS A 283 -6.58 -3.46 1.26
C LYS A 283 -7.85 -3.53 0.41
N LYS A 284 -8.95 -2.95 0.89
CA LYS A 284 -10.26 -2.92 0.21
C LYS A 284 -10.49 -1.65 -0.60
N ILE A 285 -9.51 -0.74 -0.71
CA ILE A 285 -9.62 0.51 -1.48
C ILE A 285 -10.13 0.32 -2.91
N ASN A 286 -9.80 -0.82 -3.54
CA ASN A 286 -10.21 -1.11 -4.91
C ASN A 286 -11.71 -1.38 -5.04
N GLU A 287 -12.41 -1.65 -3.93
CA GLU A 287 -13.88 -1.72 -3.87
C GLU A 287 -14.54 -0.35 -3.79
N LEU A 288 -13.80 0.68 -3.36
CA LEU A 288 -14.29 2.06 -3.20
C LEU A 288 -14.10 2.89 -4.49
N ILE A 289 -13.41 2.36 -5.49
CA ILE A 289 -13.16 3.02 -6.76
C ILE A 289 -13.84 2.29 -7.92
N ASP A 290 -14.06 3.00 -9.03
CA ASP A 290 -14.40 2.37 -10.30
C ASP A 290 -13.16 1.65 -10.87
N TYR A 291 -12.90 0.43 -10.39
CA TYR A 291 -11.72 -0.35 -10.75
C TYR A 291 -11.66 -0.65 -12.25
N ARG A 292 -12.80 -0.95 -12.89
CA ARG A 292 -12.87 -1.20 -14.33
C ARG A 292 -12.40 0.03 -15.10
N ARG A 293 -12.84 1.22 -14.69
CA ARG A 293 -12.40 2.50 -15.27
C ARG A 293 -10.91 2.73 -15.02
N LEU A 294 -10.42 2.53 -13.80
CA LEU A 294 -9.00 2.66 -13.49
C LEU A 294 -8.13 1.81 -14.43
N ILE A 295 -8.46 0.54 -14.63
CA ILE A 295 -7.66 -0.35 -15.48
C ILE A 295 -7.71 0.09 -16.95
N ASN A 296 -8.89 0.48 -17.45
CA ASN A 296 -9.12 0.76 -18.86
C ASN A 296 -8.72 2.17 -19.30
N THR A 297 -8.88 3.19 -18.45
CA THR A 297 -8.66 4.61 -18.80
C THR A 297 -7.58 5.28 -17.96
N LYS A 298 -7.03 4.59 -16.95
CA LYS A 298 -6.11 5.15 -15.93
C LYS A 298 -6.72 6.27 -15.09
N GLU A 299 -8.04 6.42 -15.14
CA GLU A 299 -8.76 7.41 -14.37
C GLU A 299 -9.26 6.78 -13.06
N ARG A 300 -8.79 7.30 -11.94
CA ARG A 300 -9.24 6.89 -10.61
C ARG A 300 -10.46 7.70 -10.22
N VAL A 301 -11.62 7.04 -10.14
CA VAL A 301 -12.89 7.65 -9.71
C VAL A 301 -13.29 7.00 -8.39
N LEU A 302 -13.35 7.80 -7.34
CA LEU A 302 -13.90 7.40 -6.04
C LEU A 302 -15.42 7.29 -6.17
N GLN A 303 -15.99 6.14 -5.82
CA GLN A 303 -17.44 5.98 -5.77
C GLN A 303 -17.96 6.55 -4.45
N LEU A 304 -18.93 7.44 -4.53
CA LEU A 304 -19.57 8.07 -3.36
C LEU A 304 -20.74 7.22 -2.81
N PHE A 305 -20.71 5.93 -3.14
CA PHE A 305 -21.60 4.87 -2.69
C PHE A 305 -20.77 3.60 -2.50
N THR A 306 -21.22 2.67 -1.66
CA THR A 306 -20.39 1.53 -1.24
C THR A 306 -21.03 0.17 -1.47
N SER A 307 -20.18 -0.86 -1.60
CA SER A 307 -20.59 -2.26 -1.50
C SER A 307 -21.07 -2.59 -0.07
N LYS A 308 -21.69 -3.77 0.12
CA LYS A 308 -22.05 -4.27 1.47
C LYS A 308 -20.81 -4.45 2.35
N GLU A 309 -19.66 -4.81 1.77
CA GLU A 309 -18.45 -5.19 2.50
C GLU A 309 -17.57 -4.02 2.94
N PHE A 310 -17.80 -2.85 2.32
CA PHE A 310 -17.12 -1.59 2.65
C PHE A 310 -17.98 -0.67 3.53
N SER A 311 -19.28 -0.97 3.66
CA SER A 311 -20.15 -0.30 4.64
C SER A 311 -19.61 -0.52 6.07
N GLY A 312 -19.52 0.56 6.85
CA GLY A 312 -18.99 0.52 8.21
C GLY A 312 -17.48 0.70 8.33
N SER A 313 -16.79 1.07 7.24
CA SER A 313 -15.39 1.48 7.34
C SER A 313 -15.25 2.75 8.22
N SER A 314 -14.16 2.83 8.97
CA SER A 314 -13.77 3.95 9.83
C SER A 314 -13.69 5.29 9.11
N ILE A 315 -13.42 5.30 7.79
CA ILE A 315 -13.44 6.52 6.99
C ILE A 315 -14.85 7.00 6.65
N ILE A 316 -15.90 6.22 6.94
CA ILE A 316 -17.30 6.56 6.65
C ILE A 316 -18.00 6.94 7.95
N GLN A 317 -18.16 8.24 8.18
CA GLN A 317 -18.75 8.79 9.41
C GLN A 317 -20.28 8.85 9.35
N LYS A 318 -20.83 8.96 8.13
CA LYS A 318 -22.27 8.94 7.87
C LYS A 318 -22.53 8.20 6.56
N GLN A 319 -23.54 7.35 6.57
CA GLN A 319 -23.99 6.63 5.38
C GLN A 319 -25.48 6.30 5.48
N GLU A 320 -26.25 6.70 4.47
CA GLU A 320 -27.65 6.36 4.28
C GLU A 320 -27.80 5.61 2.97
N ASN A 321 -28.54 4.48 2.98
CA ASN A 321 -28.75 3.63 1.80
C ASN A 321 -27.45 3.33 1.00
N LYS A 322 -26.32 3.19 1.71
CA LYS A 322 -24.98 2.97 1.11
C LYS A 322 -24.52 4.08 0.15
N GLY A 323 -25.04 5.31 0.30
CA GLY A 323 -24.79 6.44 -0.60
C GLY A 323 -25.58 6.38 -1.92
N ILE A 324 -26.51 5.42 -2.05
CA ILE A 324 -27.37 5.28 -3.23
C ILE A 324 -28.62 6.15 -3.05
N ILE A 325 -28.88 7.00 -4.03
CA ILE A 325 -29.98 7.95 -4.03
C ILE A 325 -31.15 7.36 -4.82
N GLU A 326 -32.31 7.23 -4.18
CA GLU A 326 -33.54 6.79 -4.84
C GLU A 326 -34.34 7.99 -5.33
N ILE A 327 -34.71 7.98 -6.62
CA ILE A 327 -35.39 9.09 -7.28
C ILE A 327 -36.67 8.55 -7.92
N LYS A 328 -37.81 9.09 -7.47
CA LYS A 328 -39.14 8.71 -7.99
C LYS A 328 -39.43 9.39 -9.33
N ASN A 329 -40.29 8.79 -10.14
CA ASN A 329 -40.76 9.43 -11.37
C ASN A 329 -41.46 10.76 -11.05
N GLY A 330 -41.18 11.81 -11.82
CA GLY A 330 -41.65 13.18 -11.59
C GLY A 330 -40.88 13.97 -10.54
N GLU A 331 -40.04 13.33 -9.72
CA GLU A 331 -39.28 14.01 -8.67
C GLU A 331 -38.23 14.97 -9.28
N LYS A 332 -38.10 16.17 -8.73
CA LYS A 332 -37.07 17.13 -9.12
C LYS A 332 -36.29 17.56 -7.88
N GLY A 333 -34.99 17.77 -8.04
CA GLY A 333 -34.15 18.19 -6.95
C GLY A 333 -32.70 18.36 -7.38
N PHE A 334 -31.81 18.34 -6.41
CA PHE A 334 -30.39 18.34 -6.65
C PHE A 334 -29.67 17.52 -5.58
N VAL A 335 -28.49 17.04 -5.95
CA VAL A 335 -27.50 16.49 -5.03
C VAL A 335 -26.36 17.50 -4.93
N GLU A 336 -25.81 17.70 -3.75
CA GLU A 336 -24.64 18.55 -3.55
C GLU A 336 -23.49 17.71 -3.00
N ILE A 337 -22.30 17.85 -3.59
CA ILE A 337 -21.08 17.24 -3.07
C ILE A 337 -20.18 18.36 -2.58
N GLU A 338 -19.61 18.20 -1.39
CA GLU A 338 -18.63 19.10 -0.81
C GLU A 338 -17.31 18.35 -0.64
N LEU A 339 -16.23 18.96 -1.11
CA LEU A 339 -14.85 18.55 -0.87
C LEU A 339 -14.22 19.54 0.09
N ILE A 340 -13.55 19.05 1.12
CA ILE A 340 -12.92 19.86 2.15
C ILE A 340 -11.49 19.34 2.33
N ASP A 341 -10.50 20.23 2.31
CA ASP A 341 -9.11 19.88 2.66
C ASP A 341 -8.91 19.86 4.19
N PHE A 342 -7.67 19.69 4.65
CA PHE A 342 -7.40 19.70 6.10
C PHE A 342 -7.49 21.10 6.71
N ASN A 343 -7.27 22.15 5.92
CA ASN A 343 -7.28 23.54 6.34
C ASN A 343 -8.68 24.19 6.20
N GLU A 344 -9.71 23.37 5.97
CA GLU A 344 -11.11 23.74 5.80
C GLU A 344 -11.44 24.58 4.54
N ASN A 345 -10.54 24.62 3.55
CA ASN A 345 -10.87 25.15 2.24
C ASN A 345 -11.83 24.19 1.53
N LYS A 346 -12.85 24.77 0.89
CA LYS A 346 -14.03 24.03 0.42
C LYS A 346 -14.29 24.21 -1.05
N THR A 347 -14.66 23.12 -1.72
CA THR A 347 -15.22 23.10 -3.08
C THR A 347 -16.58 22.41 -3.07
N THR A 348 -17.56 22.97 -3.77
CA THR A 348 -18.91 22.40 -3.90
C THR A 348 -19.30 22.16 -5.36
N ILE A 349 -20.07 21.10 -5.60
CA ILE A 349 -20.71 20.86 -6.89
C ILE A 349 -22.18 20.53 -6.71
N ARG A 350 -23.03 21.30 -7.41
CA ARG A 350 -24.49 21.10 -7.43
C ARG A 350 -24.92 20.34 -8.67
N ILE A 351 -25.66 19.25 -8.48
CA ILE A 351 -26.07 18.31 -9.53
C ILE A 351 -27.59 18.23 -9.57
N PRO A 352 -28.26 19.06 -10.38
CA PRO A 352 -29.71 18.99 -10.54
C PRO A 352 -30.13 17.68 -11.19
N TYR A 353 -31.27 17.12 -10.80
CA TYR A 353 -31.83 15.92 -11.40
C TYR A 353 -33.33 16.04 -11.67
N LYS A 354 -33.80 15.24 -12.63
CA LYS A 354 -35.22 14.98 -12.89
C LYS A 354 -35.46 13.48 -12.94
N GLY A 355 -36.33 13.00 -12.06
CA GLY A 355 -36.84 11.65 -12.05
C GLY A 355 -37.79 11.44 -13.22
N MET A 356 -37.44 10.55 -14.14
CA MET A 356 -38.24 10.29 -15.33
C MET A 356 -38.05 8.86 -15.80
N THR A 357 -39.11 8.19 -16.25
CA THR A 357 -38.99 6.95 -17.03
C THR A 357 -38.30 7.24 -18.36
N GLN A 358 -37.32 6.43 -18.73
CA GLN A 358 -36.49 6.65 -19.92
C GLN A 358 -36.44 5.38 -20.75
N GLU A 359 -36.40 5.55 -22.08
CA GLU A 359 -35.95 4.50 -22.97
C GLU A 359 -34.44 4.33 -22.88
N VAL A 360 -33.96 3.10 -23.12
CA VAL A 360 -32.55 2.75 -23.06
C VAL A 360 -31.92 2.92 -24.43
N SER A 361 -30.97 3.85 -24.56
CA SER A 361 -30.12 3.99 -25.76
C SER A 361 -28.77 3.29 -25.60
N ILE A 362 -28.25 3.22 -24.37
CA ILE A 362 -26.97 2.55 -24.07
C ILE A 362 -27.24 1.43 -23.06
N PRO A 363 -27.47 0.19 -23.49
CA PRO A 363 -27.79 -0.91 -22.60
C PRO A 363 -26.56 -1.39 -21.80
N LYS A 364 -26.79 -2.04 -20.66
CA LYS A 364 -25.73 -2.79 -19.96
C LYS A 364 -25.22 -3.89 -20.91
N PRO A 365 -23.90 -4.13 -20.98
CA PRO A 365 -23.36 -5.27 -21.70
C PRO A 365 -24.03 -6.55 -21.20
N LYS A 366 -24.44 -7.42 -22.12
CA LYS A 366 -24.96 -8.74 -21.77
C LYS A 366 -23.89 -9.51 -21.00
N ILE A 367 -24.31 -10.26 -19.99
CA ILE A 367 -23.42 -11.16 -19.27
C ILE A 367 -23.12 -12.31 -20.23
N GLU A 368 -21.85 -12.49 -20.60
CA GLU A 368 -21.40 -13.67 -21.31
C GLU A 368 -21.47 -14.87 -20.38
N LEU A 369 -22.36 -15.80 -20.69
CA LEU A 369 -22.49 -17.06 -19.98
C LEU A 369 -21.42 -18.01 -20.51
N THR A 370 -20.47 -18.37 -19.66
CA THR A 370 -19.44 -19.37 -19.99
C THR A 370 -19.72 -20.66 -19.22
N PRO A 371 -19.07 -21.79 -19.56
CA PRO A 371 -19.16 -23.01 -18.76
C PRO A 371 -18.55 -22.87 -17.35
N TYR A 372 -17.84 -21.78 -17.07
CA TYR A 372 -17.03 -21.60 -15.87
C TYR A 372 -17.73 -20.67 -14.87
N PHE A 373 -18.84 -21.14 -14.31
CA PHE A 373 -19.55 -20.46 -13.24
C PHE A 373 -18.79 -20.54 -11.91
N VAL A 374 -18.68 -19.40 -11.23
CA VAL A 374 -18.07 -19.25 -9.92
C VAL A 374 -19.14 -18.75 -8.94
N ASP A 375 -19.52 -19.61 -8.01
CA ASP A 375 -20.16 -19.21 -6.76
C ASP A 375 -19.11 -18.52 -5.89
N TYR A 376 -19.29 -17.22 -5.63
CA TYR A 376 -18.24 -16.44 -4.96
C TYR A 376 -17.99 -16.88 -3.52
N GLN A 377 -18.90 -17.63 -2.90
CA GLN A 377 -18.77 -18.12 -1.54
C GLN A 377 -18.01 -19.45 -1.47
N LYS A 378 -17.73 -20.09 -2.60
CA LYS A 378 -17.05 -21.38 -2.67
C LYS A 378 -15.67 -21.28 -3.31
N ALA A 379 -14.85 -22.29 -3.08
CA ALA A 379 -13.62 -22.45 -3.84
C ALA A 379 -13.97 -22.80 -5.29
N PHE A 380 -13.20 -22.30 -6.24
CA PHE A 380 -13.31 -22.67 -7.64
C PHE A 380 -11.96 -23.19 -8.13
N ASN A 381 -11.96 -24.41 -8.63
CA ASN A 381 -10.78 -25.04 -9.21
C ASN A 381 -11.10 -25.43 -10.65
N TRP A 382 -10.21 -25.06 -11.56
CA TRP A 382 -10.30 -25.43 -12.96
C TRP A 382 -9.01 -26.14 -13.35
N LYS A 383 -9.13 -27.28 -14.03
CA LYS A 383 -7.99 -28.08 -14.49
C LYS A 383 -8.19 -28.46 -15.94
N LYS A 384 -7.15 -28.26 -16.76
CA LYS A 384 -7.10 -28.68 -18.17
C LYS A 384 -5.66 -29.01 -18.52
N ASN A 385 -5.43 -30.20 -19.07
CA ASN A 385 -4.09 -30.72 -19.33
C ASN A 385 -3.21 -30.69 -18.06
N ASP A 386 -2.02 -30.11 -18.16
CA ASP A 386 -1.05 -29.90 -17.09
C ASP A 386 -1.28 -28.58 -16.31
N PHE A 387 -2.32 -27.81 -16.63
CA PHE A 387 -2.63 -26.56 -15.94
C PHE A 387 -3.76 -26.69 -14.92
N GLU A 388 -3.62 -25.97 -13.81
CA GLU A 388 -4.69 -25.80 -12.83
C GLU A 388 -4.76 -24.35 -12.33
N VAL A 389 -5.98 -23.82 -12.20
CA VAL A 389 -6.28 -22.51 -11.63
C VAL A 389 -7.13 -22.69 -10.40
N ARG A 390 -6.71 -22.11 -9.28
CA ARG A 390 -7.41 -22.23 -7.98
C ARG A 390 -7.75 -20.87 -7.40
N PHE A 391 -9.04 -20.64 -7.17
CA PHE A 391 -9.57 -19.49 -6.43
C PHE A 391 -10.10 -19.95 -5.08
N LYS A 392 -9.78 -19.18 -4.03
CA LYS A 392 -10.33 -19.39 -2.69
C LYS A 392 -11.76 -18.84 -2.60
N PRO A 393 -12.57 -19.29 -1.63
CA PRO A 393 -13.81 -18.63 -1.26
C PRO A 393 -13.63 -17.12 -1.10
N SER A 394 -14.61 -16.34 -1.56
CA SER A 394 -14.61 -14.88 -1.53
C SER A 394 -13.45 -14.21 -2.27
N SER A 395 -12.92 -14.85 -3.32
CA SER A 395 -11.96 -14.21 -4.24
C SER A 395 -12.64 -13.16 -5.13
N PHE A 396 -13.93 -13.34 -5.44
CA PHE A 396 -14.76 -12.43 -6.23
C PHE A 396 -15.77 -11.70 -5.34
N LEU A 397 -16.25 -10.55 -5.81
CA LEU A 397 -17.25 -9.73 -5.11
C LEU A 397 -18.68 -10.30 -5.17
N LYS A 398 -18.97 -11.12 -6.18
CA LYS A 398 -20.27 -11.72 -6.45
C LYS A 398 -20.13 -12.87 -7.44
N ASP A 399 -21.18 -13.67 -7.56
CA ASP A 399 -21.27 -14.74 -8.54
C ASP A 399 -20.91 -14.26 -9.94
N THR A 400 -20.15 -15.07 -10.65
CA THR A 400 -19.67 -14.67 -11.96
C THR A 400 -19.34 -15.84 -12.87
N TYR A 401 -19.31 -15.56 -14.17
CA TYR A 401 -18.82 -16.46 -15.19
C TYR A 401 -17.41 -15.98 -15.61
N LEU A 402 -16.46 -16.91 -15.62
CA LEU A 402 -15.08 -16.64 -16.03
C LEU A 402 -14.87 -17.00 -17.50
N ASN A 403 -14.04 -16.23 -18.20
CA ASN A 403 -13.48 -16.70 -19.46
C ASN A 403 -12.15 -17.41 -19.16
N LEU A 404 -12.06 -18.71 -19.45
CA LEU A 404 -10.84 -19.50 -19.28
C LEU A 404 -10.51 -20.15 -20.61
N ASN A 405 -9.33 -19.83 -21.15
CA ASN A 405 -8.83 -20.44 -22.37
C ASN A 405 -7.40 -20.91 -22.17
N LEU A 406 -7.04 -22.01 -22.83
CA LEU A 406 -5.69 -22.58 -22.79
C LEU A 406 -5.30 -22.99 -24.21
N GLU A 407 -4.24 -22.37 -24.70
CA GLU A 407 -3.65 -22.58 -26.03
C GLU A 407 -2.15 -22.80 -25.85
N GLY A 408 -1.71 -24.06 -25.98
CA GLY A 408 -0.33 -24.45 -25.69
C GLY A 408 0.08 -24.09 -24.27
N ASP A 409 1.12 -23.29 -24.14
CA ASP A 409 1.70 -22.84 -22.87
C ASP A 409 1.10 -21.51 -22.36
N ILE A 410 0.07 -20.97 -23.03
CA ILE A 410 -0.59 -19.72 -22.69
C ILE A 410 -1.98 -20.00 -22.13
N ILE A 411 -2.23 -19.51 -20.92
CA ILE A 411 -3.54 -19.56 -20.25
C ILE A 411 -4.12 -18.14 -20.11
N GLU A 412 -5.33 -17.94 -20.62
CA GLU A 412 -6.13 -16.75 -20.38
C GLU A 412 -7.09 -17.00 -19.22
N ILE A 413 -7.03 -16.14 -18.20
CA ILE A 413 -7.81 -16.23 -16.97
C ILE A 413 -8.57 -14.92 -16.78
N ASP A 414 -9.65 -14.75 -17.55
CA ASP A 414 -10.53 -13.58 -17.60
C ASP A 414 -9.77 -12.24 -17.79
N ARG A 415 -10.52 -11.13 -17.85
CA ARG A 415 -9.98 -9.80 -18.10
C ARG A 415 -9.35 -9.15 -16.86
N GLU A 416 -8.21 -8.49 -17.05
CA GLU A 416 -7.53 -7.65 -16.03
C GLU A 416 -8.44 -6.60 -15.35
N SER A 417 -9.46 -6.13 -16.06
CA SER A 417 -10.39 -5.11 -15.55
C SER A 417 -11.38 -5.62 -14.51
N ARG A 418 -11.38 -6.92 -14.21
CA ARG A 418 -12.14 -7.51 -13.11
C ARG A 418 -11.29 -7.53 -11.85
N TYR A 419 -11.80 -6.88 -10.82
CA TYR A 419 -11.17 -6.87 -9.50
C TYR A 419 -11.28 -8.23 -8.82
N LEU A 420 -10.17 -8.68 -8.22
CA LEU A 420 -10.11 -9.80 -7.29
C LEU A 420 -9.76 -9.31 -5.89
N LYS A 421 -10.49 -9.81 -4.89
CA LYS A 421 -10.25 -9.49 -3.48
C LYS A 421 -9.02 -10.19 -2.91
N GLN A 422 -8.65 -11.32 -3.51
CA GLN A 422 -7.61 -12.20 -3.00
C GLN A 422 -6.74 -12.72 -4.13
N ARG A 423 -5.53 -13.16 -3.79
CA ARG A 423 -4.66 -13.84 -4.74
C ARG A 423 -5.22 -15.22 -5.07
N PHE A 424 -5.12 -15.59 -6.34
CA PHE A 424 -5.41 -16.93 -6.84
C PHE A 424 -4.11 -17.62 -7.27
N LYS A 425 -4.17 -18.94 -7.44
CA LYS A 425 -3.01 -19.74 -7.84
C LYS A 425 -3.15 -20.24 -9.27
N ILE A 426 -2.03 -20.20 -9.99
CA ILE A 426 -1.86 -20.86 -11.29
C ILE A 426 -0.78 -21.92 -11.08
N LEU A 427 -1.08 -23.16 -11.44
CA LEU A 427 -0.17 -24.29 -11.35
C LEU A 427 0.04 -24.83 -12.75
N ARG A 428 1.28 -25.21 -13.04
CA ARG A 428 1.62 -26.08 -14.17
C ARG A 428 2.41 -27.27 -13.65
N TYR A 429 1.85 -28.47 -13.85
CA TYR A 429 2.50 -29.73 -13.52
C TYR A 429 3.57 -30.04 -14.56
N LEU A 430 4.78 -30.32 -14.10
CA LEU A 430 5.93 -30.64 -14.94
C LEU A 430 6.10 -32.14 -15.06
N ASN A 431 6.68 -32.58 -16.18
CA ASN A 431 7.13 -33.96 -16.33
C ASN A 431 8.41 -34.17 -15.52
N GLU A 432 8.55 -35.31 -14.83
CA GLU A 432 9.77 -35.70 -14.11
C GLU A 432 11.04 -35.61 -14.97
N LYS A 433 10.93 -35.92 -16.27
CA LYS A 433 12.06 -35.94 -17.21
C LYS A 433 12.39 -34.57 -17.83
N ASP A 434 11.78 -33.49 -17.34
CA ASP A 434 12.01 -32.14 -17.86
C ASP A 434 13.41 -31.63 -17.49
N SER A 435 14.33 -31.63 -18.46
CA SER A 435 15.71 -31.14 -18.27
C SER A 435 15.80 -29.67 -17.86
N LEU A 436 14.73 -28.88 -18.04
CA LEU A 436 14.64 -27.47 -17.65
C LEU A 436 13.84 -27.27 -16.36
N LYS A 437 13.61 -28.34 -15.60
CA LYS A 437 13.08 -28.27 -14.23
C LYS A 437 13.95 -27.33 -13.38
N GLY A 438 13.32 -26.48 -12.57
CA GLY A 438 14.01 -25.41 -11.85
C GLY A 438 14.32 -24.14 -12.66
N LYS A 439 14.22 -24.16 -13.99
CA LYS A 439 14.46 -22.99 -14.86
C LYS A 439 13.19 -22.33 -15.39
N LYS A 440 12.03 -22.97 -15.20
CA LYS A 440 10.73 -22.47 -15.65
C LYS A 440 10.11 -21.47 -14.66
N TYR A 441 9.37 -20.50 -15.19
CA TYR A 441 8.61 -19.54 -14.42
C TYR A 441 7.34 -19.09 -15.15
N PHE A 442 6.34 -18.60 -14.42
CA PHE A 442 5.21 -17.92 -15.03
C PHE A 442 5.56 -16.47 -15.39
N PHE A 443 5.15 -16.01 -16.56
CA PHE A 443 5.06 -14.59 -16.86
C PHE A 443 3.60 -14.18 -17.07
N ARG A 444 3.30 -12.91 -16.83
CA ARG A 444 2.04 -12.27 -17.22
C ARG A 444 2.27 -11.43 -18.46
N LYS A 445 1.46 -11.64 -19.49
CA LYS A 445 1.49 -10.85 -20.72
C LYS A 445 0.56 -9.65 -20.60
N ALA A 446 1.11 -8.44 -20.66
CA ALA A 446 0.33 -7.21 -20.67
C ALA A 446 -0.22 -6.89 -22.07
N LYS A 447 -1.19 -5.96 -22.13
CA LYS A 447 -1.83 -5.53 -23.40
C LYS A 447 -0.86 -5.02 -24.48
N ASN A 448 0.31 -4.50 -24.09
CA ASN A 448 1.36 -4.04 -25.01
C ASN A 448 2.34 -5.16 -25.40
N ASN A 449 1.95 -6.43 -25.21
CA ASN A 449 2.76 -7.64 -25.41
C ASN A 449 4.04 -7.73 -24.56
N ARG A 450 4.24 -6.84 -23.58
CA ARG A 450 5.34 -7.00 -22.63
C ARG A 450 5.03 -8.12 -21.65
N GLU A 451 6.04 -8.94 -21.39
CA GLU A 451 5.98 -10.05 -20.45
C GLU A 451 6.60 -9.60 -19.13
N TYR A 452 5.87 -9.83 -18.04
CA TYR A 452 6.31 -9.50 -16.71
C TYR A 452 6.49 -10.80 -15.93
N PRO A 453 7.69 -11.11 -15.42
CA PRO A 453 7.90 -12.30 -14.60
C PRO A 453 6.98 -12.26 -13.39
N VAL A 454 6.40 -13.41 -13.07
CA VAL A 454 5.57 -13.62 -11.89
C VAL A 454 6.35 -14.52 -10.95
N MET A 455 6.42 -14.13 -9.69
CA MET A 455 7.11 -14.91 -8.67
C MET A 455 6.56 -16.35 -8.68
N THR A 456 7.45 -17.28 -8.99
CA THR A 456 7.11 -18.69 -9.24
C THR A 456 7.97 -19.56 -8.37
N ARG A 457 7.31 -20.39 -7.55
CA ARG A 457 7.94 -21.42 -6.73
C ARG A 457 7.67 -22.79 -7.33
N GLU A 458 8.57 -23.72 -7.11
CA GLU A 458 8.41 -25.12 -7.53
C GLU A 458 8.13 -25.98 -6.29
N VAL A 459 7.05 -26.76 -6.32
CA VAL A 459 6.61 -27.64 -5.22
C VAL A 459 5.98 -28.88 -5.81
N ASN A 460 6.42 -30.07 -5.38
CA ASN A 460 5.84 -31.37 -5.76
C ASN A 460 5.58 -31.45 -7.27
N GLU A 461 6.62 -31.17 -8.06
CA GLU A 461 6.60 -31.24 -9.54
C GLU A 461 5.69 -30.23 -10.25
N ALA A 462 5.12 -29.27 -9.52
CA ALA A 462 4.42 -28.16 -10.12
C ALA A 462 5.20 -26.86 -9.93
N ILE A 463 5.25 -26.05 -10.97
CA ILE A 463 5.50 -24.62 -10.79
C ILE A 463 4.20 -23.93 -10.40
N ILE A 464 4.28 -23.02 -9.44
CA ILE A 464 3.13 -22.34 -8.84
C ILE A 464 3.39 -20.84 -8.83
N ALA A 465 2.49 -20.09 -9.45
CA ALA A 465 2.39 -18.64 -9.31
C ALA A 465 1.18 -18.25 -8.45
N GLU A 466 1.33 -17.20 -7.65
CA GLU A 466 0.24 -16.63 -6.85
C GLU A 466 0.13 -15.11 -7.10
N THR A 467 -1.04 -14.67 -7.58
CA THR A 467 -1.25 -13.31 -8.10
C THR A 467 -2.68 -12.84 -7.84
N SER A 468 -2.90 -11.53 -7.75
CA SER A 468 -4.23 -10.92 -7.61
C SER A 468 -4.71 -10.23 -8.90
N ILE A 469 -4.02 -10.46 -10.02
CA ILE A 469 -4.32 -9.83 -11.31
C ILE A 469 -4.82 -10.92 -12.26
N LEU A 470 -6.05 -10.82 -12.73
CA LEU A 470 -6.56 -11.68 -13.81
C LEU A 470 -5.90 -11.31 -15.15
N GLY A 471 -5.89 -12.19 -16.14
CA GLY A 471 -5.29 -11.90 -17.44
C GLY A 471 -4.62 -13.09 -18.09
N VAL A 472 -3.65 -12.81 -18.96
CA VAL A 472 -2.95 -13.81 -19.77
C VAL A 472 -1.61 -14.17 -19.12
N TYR A 473 -1.39 -15.46 -18.93
CA TYR A 473 -0.19 -16.01 -18.33
C TYR A 473 0.45 -17.04 -19.25
N GLY A 474 1.78 -17.12 -19.23
CA GLY A 474 2.55 -18.10 -19.98
C GLY A 474 3.73 -18.62 -19.20
N ILE A 475 4.44 -19.60 -19.77
CA ILE A 475 5.67 -20.15 -19.18
C ILE A 475 6.90 -19.63 -19.90
N GLY A 476 7.79 -19.00 -19.15
CA GLY A 476 9.14 -18.62 -19.57
C GLY A 476 10.19 -19.58 -19.02
N ILE A 477 11.37 -19.53 -19.62
CA ILE A 477 12.56 -20.28 -19.20
C ILE A 477 13.68 -19.26 -18.96
N ASP A 478 14.33 -19.35 -17.81
CA ASP A 478 15.46 -18.51 -17.46
C ASP A 478 16.68 -19.38 -17.11
N THR A 479 17.68 -19.27 -17.96
CA THR A 479 18.98 -19.97 -17.86
C THR A 479 20.15 -18.98 -17.88
N ILE A 480 19.85 -17.68 -17.93
CA ILE A 480 20.84 -16.64 -18.15
C ILE A 480 21.29 -16.15 -16.78
N LYS A 481 22.61 -16.08 -16.57
CA LYS A 481 23.16 -15.56 -15.32
C LYS A 481 22.90 -14.05 -15.21
N PRO A 482 22.67 -13.52 -13.99
CA PRO A 482 22.60 -12.08 -13.79
C PRO A 482 23.93 -11.42 -14.17
N THR A 483 23.89 -10.18 -14.64
CA THR A 483 25.12 -9.43 -14.94
C THR A 483 25.70 -8.81 -13.67
N LEU A 484 27.03 -8.74 -13.53
CA LEU A 484 27.69 -8.03 -12.44
C LEU A 484 28.81 -7.15 -13.00
N LYS A 485 28.73 -5.83 -12.80
CA LYS A 485 29.63 -4.84 -13.43
C LYS A 485 30.18 -3.85 -12.41
N ILE A 486 31.47 -3.51 -12.52
CA ILE A 486 32.09 -2.50 -11.65
C ILE A 486 31.67 -1.10 -12.09
N VAL A 487 31.42 -0.19 -11.12
CA VAL A 487 30.95 1.18 -11.39
C VAL A 487 32.03 2.23 -11.17
N ASN A 488 32.63 2.28 -9.97
CA ASN A 488 33.49 3.41 -9.58
C ASN A 488 34.95 3.02 -9.30
N PHE A 489 35.32 1.75 -9.40
CA PHE A 489 36.68 1.26 -9.18
C PHE A 489 37.11 0.30 -10.30
N LYS A 490 38.33 -0.23 -10.23
CA LYS A 490 38.86 -1.21 -11.19
C LYS A 490 39.45 -2.40 -10.46
N LYS A 491 39.61 -3.51 -11.20
CA LYS A 491 40.33 -4.69 -10.72
C LYS A 491 41.78 -4.31 -10.38
N ASP A 492 42.31 -4.88 -9.29
CA ASP A 492 43.70 -4.72 -8.84
C ASP A 492 44.10 -3.28 -8.45
N GLN A 493 43.12 -2.39 -8.24
CA GLN A 493 43.30 -0.99 -7.86
C GLN A 493 43.41 -0.80 -6.33
N SER A 494 44.16 0.21 -5.89
CA SER A 494 44.07 0.72 -4.51
C SER A 494 42.73 1.42 -4.28
N ILE A 495 42.07 1.08 -3.17
CA ILE A 495 40.79 1.66 -2.77
C ILE A 495 40.92 2.71 -1.66
N ARG A 496 42.14 3.13 -1.29
CA ARG A 496 42.39 4.07 -0.18
C ARG A 496 41.50 5.30 -0.16
N ASN A 497 41.18 5.83 -1.35
CA ASN A 497 40.43 7.07 -1.54
C ASN A 497 38.93 6.83 -1.78
N TYR A 498 38.45 5.60 -1.64
CA TYR A 498 37.06 5.23 -1.84
C TYR A 498 36.44 4.92 -0.49
N LYS A 499 35.32 5.57 -0.17
CA LYS A 499 34.49 5.21 0.98
C LYS A 499 33.50 4.08 0.65
N LEU A 500 33.07 4.02 -0.60
CA LEU A 500 32.06 3.08 -1.07
C LEU A 500 32.51 2.45 -2.39
N LEU A 501 32.49 1.12 -2.45
CA LEU A 501 32.66 0.37 -3.70
C LEU A 501 31.29 0.06 -4.27
N LYS A 502 31.06 0.43 -5.54
CA LYS A 502 29.78 0.26 -6.22
C LYS A 502 29.90 -0.71 -7.38
N LEU A 503 28.96 -1.66 -7.41
CA LEU A 503 28.75 -2.59 -8.49
C LEU A 503 27.32 -2.42 -9.01
N LYS A 504 27.09 -2.71 -10.29
CA LYS A 504 25.75 -2.82 -10.87
C LYS A 504 25.42 -4.28 -11.13
N THR A 505 24.22 -4.67 -10.73
CA THR A 505 23.67 -5.99 -11.04
C THR A 505 22.29 -5.89 -11.67
N SER A 506 22.05 -6.68 -12.71
CA SER A 506 20.76 -6.75 -13.37
C SER A 506 20.50 -8.15 -13.87
N ASP A 507 19.23 -8.53 -13.82
CA ASP A 507 18.70 -9.73 -14.44
C ASP A 507 17.53 -9.32 -15.33
N ASN A 508 17.52 -9.81 -16.57
CA ASN A 508 16.53 -9.45 -17.57
C ASN A 508 15.33 -10.42 -17.60
N GLN A 509 15.29 -11.42 -16.73
CA GLN A 509 14.26 -12.45 -16.70
C GLN A 509 13.56 -12.49 -15.33
N THR A 510 14.02 -13.32 -14.39
CA THR A 510 13.29 -13.58 -13.14
C THR A 510 13.64 -12.64 -11.98
N GLY A 511 14.67 -11.81 -12.13
CA GLY A 511 15.13 -10.84 -11.13
C GLY A 511 16.18 -11.42 -10.18
N ILE A 512 16.72 -10.56 -9.32
CA ILE A 512 17.77 -10.94 -8.35
C ILE A 512 17.14 -11.57 -7.10
N LYS A 513 17.54 -12.81 -6.78
CA LYS A 513 17.12 -13.56 -5.60
C LYS A 513 18.03 -13.27 -4.40
N SER A 514 19.34 -13.27 -4.60
CA SER A 514 20.29 -13.02 -3.53
C SER A 514 21.60 -12.41 -4.03
N TYR A 515 22.31 -11.77 -3.12
CA TYR A 515 23.62 -11.18 -3.36
C TYR A 515 24.46 -11.33 -2.09
N ASN A 516 25.74 -11.66 -2.24
CA ASN A 516 26.67 -11.81 -1.13
C ASN A 516 28.03 -11.27 -1.52
N ALA A 517 28.75 -10.74 -0.54
CA ALA A 517 30.13 -10.34 -0.68
C ALA A 517 30.96 -11.00 0.41
N TYR A 518 32.18 -11.40 0.05
CA TYR A 518 33.13 -12.03 0.95
C TYR A 518 34.47 -11.33 0.77
N PHE A 519 35.07 -10.92 1.88
CA PHE A 519 36.43 -10.38 1.91
C PHE A 519 37.29 -11.33 2.73
N ASN A 520 38.29 -11.93 2.10
CA ASN A 520 39.10 -12.99 2.70
C ASN A 520 38.23 -14.13 3.31
N ASP A 521 37.32 -14.67 2.49
CA ASP A 521 36.32 -15.71 2.86
C ASP A 521 35.32 -15.34 3.98
N ASN A 522 35.45 -14.14 4.57
CA ASN A 522 34.53 -13.63 5.57
C ASN A 522 33.40 -12.87 4.89
N TRP A 523 32.15 -13.21 5.23
CA TRP A 523 31.00 -12.48 4.72
C TRP A 523 31.05 -11.01 5.18
N ILE A 524 30.83 -10.09 4.25
CA ILE A 524 30.74 -8.67 4.52
C ILE A 524 29.36 -8.14 4.10
N LEU A 525 28.90 -7.11 4.82
CA LEU A 525 27.62 -6.50 4.53
C LEU A 525 27.64 -5.77 3.19
N MET A 526 26.66 -6.05 2.35
CA MET A 526 26.43 -5.36 1.10
C MET A 526 24.99 -4.84 1.07
N SER A 527 24.79 -3.60 0.66
CA SER A 527 23.46 -3.03 0.45
C SER A 527 23.05 -3.11 -1.02
N TYR A 528 21.75 -3.23 -1.28
CA TYR A 528 21.19 -3.24 -2.64
C TYR A 528 20.10 -2.17 -2.79
N GLU A 529 20.24 -1.33 -3.81
CA GLU A 529 19.25 -0.33 -4.22
C GLU A 529 18.62 -0.75 -5.56
N PRO A 530 17.44 -1.42 -5.54
CA PRO A 530 16.84 -1.99 -6.75
C PRO A 530 16.52 -0.97 -7.83
N LYS A 531 16.20 0.29 -7.48
CA LYS A 531 15.82 1.31 -8.47
C LYS A 531 16.98 1.69 -9.38
N THR A 532 18.20 1.56 -8.89
CA THR A 532 19.42 1.86 -9.65
C THR A 532 20.24 0.62 -9.98
N SER A 533 19.75 -0.57 -9.59
CA SER A 533 20.46 -1.83 -9.75
C SER A 533 21.84 -1.81 -9.10
N THR A 534 22.02 -1.05 -8.01
CA THR A 534 23.34 -0.79 -7.41
C THR A 534 23.55 -1.62 -6.16
N LEU A 535 24.65 -2.37 -6.12
CA LEU A 535 25.20 -2.99 -4.93
C LEU A 535 26.30 -2.10 -4.37
N THR A 536 26.30 -1.88 -3.06
CA THR A 536 27.29 -1.02 -2.39
C THR A 536 27.92 -1.73 -1.21
N ILE A 537 29.26 -1.70 -1.18
CA ILE A 537 30.10 -2.16 -0.07
C ILE A 537 30.76 -0.94 0.56
N ASP A 538 30.70 -0.86 1.88
CA ASP A 538 31.37 0.16 2.67
C ASP A 538 32.83 -0.26 2.91
N THR A 539 33.80 0.57 2.53
CA THR A 539 35.22 0.19 2.62
C THR A 539 35.72 0.14 4.05
N ASP A 540 35.03 0.82 4.98
CA ASP A 540 35.35 0.78 6.40
C ASP A 540 35.11 -0.63 6.99
N GLU A 541 34.36 -1.48 6.28
CA GLU A 541 34.10 -2.88 6.64
C GLU A 541 35.19 -3.85 6.16
N LEU A 542 36.16 -3.36 5.37
CA LEU A 542 37.23 -4.19 4.79
C LEU A 542 38.44 -4.21 5.71
N ASN A 543 38.54 -5.25 6.53
CA ASN A 543 39.64 -5.45 7.47
C ASN A 543 40.88 -6.04 6.79
N PHE A 544 41.72 -5.17 6.23
CA PHE A 544 42.96 -5.58 5.57
C PHE A 544 43.98 -6.13 6.58
N ILE A 545 44.37 -7.39 6.41
CA ILE A 545 45.50 -8.03 7.11
C ILE A 545 46.76 -8.09 6.22
N GLU A 546 46.60 -7.95 4.90
CA GLU A 546 47.67 -7.91 3.92
C GLU A 546 47.51 -6.69 3.00
N PRO A 547 48.57 -6.20 2.33
CA PRO A 547 48.49 -5.05 1.42
C PRO A 547 47.53 -5.24 0.24
N GLN A 548 47.24 -6.49 -0.12
CA GLN A 548 46.36 -6.88 -1.21
C GLN A 548 45.56 -8.11 -0.79
N GLN A 549 44.23 -8.08 -0.95
CA GLN A 549 43.36 -9.21 -0.57
C GLN A 549 42.18 -9.37 -1.52
N GLU A 550 41.58 -10.57 -1.49
CA GLU A 550 40.47 -10.96 -2.34
C GLU A 550 39.12 -10.41 -1.82
N LEU A 551 38.39 -9.73 -2.69
CA LEU A 551 36.96 -9.45 -2.59
C LEU A 551 36.20 -10.30 -3.61
N LYS A 552 35.35 -11.20 -3.12
CA LYS A 552 34.46 -12.03 -3.92
C LYS A 552 33.02 -11.52 -3.80
N VAL A 553 32.36 -11.28 -4.92
CA VAL A 553 30.93 -10.90 -4.98
C VAL A 553 30.15 -11.91 -5.80
N ILE A 554 29.05 -12.40 -5.25
CA ILE A 554 28.19 -13.42 -5.85
C ILE A 554 26.78 -12.86 -5.96
N VAL A 555 26.16 -12.99 -7.14
CA VAL A 555 24.75 -12.67 -7.34
C VAL A 555 24.02 -13.87 -7.95
N GLU A 556 22.82 -14.15 -7.46
CA GLU A 556 21.97 -15.27 -7.87
C GLU A 556 20.57 -14.76 -8.22
N ASP A 557 19.99 -15.25 -9.32
CA ASP A 557 18.60 -14.97 -9.70
C ASP A 557 17.58 -15.96 -9.10
N PHE A 558 16.28 -15.77 -9.39
CA PHE A 558 15.22 -16.64 -8.87
C PHE A 558 15.15 -18.03 -9.52
N LYS A 559 15.99 -18.32 -10.52
CA LYS A 559 16.17 -19.65 -11.14
C LYS A 559 17.55 -20.24 -10.87
N ASN A 560 18.23 -19.72 -9.85
CA ASN A 560 19.51 -20.20 -9.34
C ASN A 560 20.66 -20.10 -10.37
N ASN A 561 20.58 -19.22 -11.38
CA ASN A 561 21.77 -18.90 -12.17
C ASN A 561 22.64 -17.92 -11.37
N LYS A 562 23.95 -18.20 -11.30
CA LYS A 562 24.91 -17.48 -10.45
C LYS A 562 25.98 -16.80 -11.28
N GLN A 563 26.26 -15.54 -10.94
CA GLN A 563 27.40 -14.79 -11.43
C GLN A 563 28.34 -14.48 -10.27
N GLU A 564 29.63 -14.74 -10.47
CA GLU A 564 30.69 -14.45 -9.51
C GLU A 564 31.65 -13.41 -10.09
N LEU A 565 32.15 -12.52 -9.25
CA LEU A 565 33.19 -11.55 -9.56
C LEU A 565 34.23 -11.62 -8.45
N ILE A 566 35.47 -11.95 -8.82
CA ILE A 566 36.61 -12.03 -7.90
C ILE A 566 37.57 -10.89 -8.24
N LEU A 567 37.88 -10.07 -7.25
CA LEU A 567 38.73 -8.88 -7.38
C LEU A 567 39.83 -8.94 -6.33
N ASN A 568 41.07 -8.71 -6.73
CA ASN A 568 42.09 -8.37 -5.73
C ASN A 568 42.07 -6.87 -5.52
N ILE A 569 42.03 -6.44 -4.27
CA ILE A 569 41.94 -5.04 -3.90
C ILE A 569 43.10 -4.69 -3.00
N LYS A 570 43.68 -3.51 -3.20
CA LYS A 570 44.80 -2.99 -2.41
C LYS A 570 44.31 -1.89 -1.47
N LYS A 571 44.91 -1.81 -0.29
CA LYS A 571 44.62 -0.73 0.65
C LYS A 571 45.13 0.63 0.14
#